data_AF-A0A1B8G612-F1
#
_entry.id   AF-A0A1B8G612-F1
#
_cell.length_a   1.000
_cell.length_b   1.000
_cell.length_c   1.000
_cell.angle_alpha   90.00
_cell.angle_beta   90.00
_cell.angle_gamma   90.00
#
_symmetry.space_group_name_H-M   'P 1'
#
loop_
_entity.id
_entity.type
_entity.pdbx_description
1 polymer ?
#
loop_
_entity_poly.entity_id
_entity_poly.type
_entity_poly.pdbx_seq_one_letter_code
_entity_poly.pdbx_strand_id
1 'polypeptide(L)'
;MTDYSYCNSPSPFSVAKSYDDGRSLDSVSPMPTNRQAHDRESNTPDYGNGVPATAPDQPGGMGLAPEDEFLLNEADVHAKAVAKPMRLGSLTVMCLIFNRMIGTGIFRTPAVVYSYTQSRDISMAWWGLGAISAIAGILVYMELGLTIPIYRIGGIEVSVPRSGGELNYLKHIFRKPAFFTTCVFGIAFILLGHVAMNAIAFATSVMEASGQINHPHSEAVIRGVAICTAFAACFIHGVWR
;
A
#
# COMPACT_ATOMS: atom_id res chain seq x y z
N MET A 1 52.93 -19.01 -11.63
CA MET A 1 52.86 -17.64 -11.09
C MET A 1 52.10 -16.84 -12.12
N THR A 2 50.81 -16.65 -11.89
CA THR A 2 49.87 -16.01 -12.83
C THR A 2 48.85 -15.27 -11.98
N ASP A 3 48.93 -13.95 -12.02
CA ASP A 3 48.10 -13.02 -11.24
C ASP A 3 46.64 -13.04 -11.69
N TYR A 4 45.72 -13.14 -10.73
CA TYR A 4 44.31 -12.81 -10.93
C TYR A 4 43.99 -11.55 -10.13
N SER A 5 43.84 -10.44 -10.85
CA SER A 5 43.37 -9.15 -10.34
C SER A 5 41.91 -9.22 -9.93
N TYR A 6 41.61 -8.89 -8.67
CA TYR A 6 40.26 -8.59 -8.21
C TYR A 6 39.85 -7.18 -8.69
N CYS A 7 38.88 -7.10 -9.59
CA CYS A 7 38.19 -5.85 -9.90
C CYS A 7 37.13 -5.59 -8.83
N ASN A 8 37.36 -4.58 -7.99
CA ASN A 8 36.36 -4.04 -7.05
C ASN A 8 35.21 -3.38 -7.84
N SER A 9 34.06 -4.05 -7.94
CA SER A 9 32.80 -3.40 -8.31
C SER A 9 32.09 -2.93 -7.03
N PRO A 10 31.78 -1.62 -6.86
CA PRO A 10 30.97 -1.18 -5.73
C PRO A 10 29.52 -1.65 -5.90
N SER A 11 28.94 -2.16 -4.80
CA SER A 11 27.54 -2.57 -4.69
C SER A 11 26.58 -1.39 -4.92
N PRO A 12 25.35 -1.63 -5.43
CA PRO A 12 24.39 -0.57 -5.75
C PRO A 12 23.76 0.14 -4.53
N PHE A 13 24.24 -0.16 -3.32
CA PHE A 13 23.77 0.45 -2.07
C PHE A 13 24.79 1.45 -1.53
N SER A 14 25.10 2.52 -2.27
CA SER A 14 25.84 3.65 -1.70
C SER A 14 25.78 4.93 -2.55
N VAL A 15 24.58 5.49 -2.80
CA VAL A 15 24.46 6.94 -3.10
C VAL A 15 23.07 7.44 -2.64
N ALA A 16 22.89 7.63 -1.33
CA ALA A 16 21.98 8.66 -0.85
C ALA A 16 22.83 9.91 -0.63
N LYS A 17 23.01 10.71 -1.68
CA LYS A 17 23.64 12.03 -1.54
C LYS A 17 22.67 12.94 -0.79
N SER A 18 23.01 13.24 0.46
CA SER A 18 22.43 14.34 1.23
C SER A 18 22.62 15.63 0.43
N TYR A 19 21.52 16.24 -0.02
CA TYR A 19 21.54 17.55 -0.65
C TYR A 19 21.44 18.59 0.47
N ASP A 20 22.61 19.09 0.90
CA ASP A 20 22.74 20.13 1.90
C ASP A 20 22.58 21.49 1.17
N ASP A 21 21.36 22.03 1.11
CA ASP A 21 21.12 23.41 0.63
C ASP A 21 21.31 24.34 1.82
N GLY A 22 22.51 24.93 1.91
CA GLY A 22 22.94 25.84 2.98
C GLY A 22 22.24 27.20 2.97
N ARG A 23 20.91 27.25 2.86
CA ARG A 23 20.13 28.47 3.05
C ARG A 23 19.51 28.51 4.45
N SER A 24 20.09 29.36 5.28
CA SER A 24 19.63 29.77 6.60
C SER A 24 18.15 30.19 6.60
N LEU A 25 17.39 29.68 7.57
CA LEU A 25 15.97 29.94 7.82
C LEU A 25 15.68 31.31 8.47
N ASP A 26 16.44 32.36 8.16
CA ASP A 26 16.32 33.66 8.82
C ASP A 26 16.24 34.81 7.80
N SER A 27 15.11 34.96 7.13
CA SER A 27 14.68 36.25 6.55
C SER A 27 13.20 36.27 6.17
N VAL A 28 12.32 36.13 7.16
CA VAL A 28 10.92 36.56 7.00
C VAL A 28 10.89 38.08 7.16
N SER A 29 10.82 38.82 6.04
CA SER A 29 10.46 40.24 6.08
C SER A 29 8.93 40.39 6.11
N PRO A 30 8.38 41.32 6.92
CA PRO A 30 6.94 41.43 7.12
C PRO A 30 6.23 42.07 5.92
N MET A 31 5.02 41.57 5.65
CA MET A 31 4.02 42.11 4.72
C MET A 31 3.76 43.61 4.96
N PRO A 32 3.75 44.47 3.92
CA PRO A 32 3.22 45.81 4.04
C PRO A 32 1.70 45.79 3.88
N THR A 33 1.01 46.17 4.96
CA THR A 33 -0.43 46.46 4.95
C THR A 33 -0.67 47.82 4.29
N ASN A 34 -1.29 47.88 3.10
CA ASN A 34 -2.28 48.94 2.85
C ASN A 34 -3.27 48.64 1.72
N ARG A 35 -4.52 49.06 1.97
CA ARG A 35 -5.71 48.98 1.13
C ARG A 35 -5.62 49.89 -0.10
N GLN A 36 -6.28 49.45 -1.16
CA GLN A 36 -6.58 50.16 -2.40
C GLN A 36 -7.18 51.56 -2.18
N ALA A 37 -6.78 52.51 -3.03
CA ALA A 37 -7.63 53.62 -3.47
C ALA A 37 -7.18 54.14 -4.86
N HIS A 38 -8.07 53.95 -5.84
CA HIS A 38 -8.42 54.77 -7.02
C HIS A 38 -7.44 55.74 -7.72
N ASP A 39 -7.44 55.59 -9.06
CA ASP A 39 -7.41 56.58 -10.17
C ASP A 39 -6.12 57.31 -10.62
N ARG A 40 -5.86 57.16 -11.94
CA ARG A 40 -5.61 58.22 -12.97
C ARG A 40 -4.32 58.08 -13.81
N GLU A 41 -4.50 58.25 -15.12
CA GLU A 41 -3.53 58.23 -16.25
C GLU A 41 -2.31 59.16 -16.12
N SER A 42 -1.14 58.78 -16.71
CA SER A 42 -0.41 59.56 -17.74
C SER A 42 1.03 59.04 -18.05
N ASN A 43 1.27 58.69 -19.32
CA ASN A 43 2.44 58.95 -20.20
C ASN A 43 3.94 58.90 -19.75
N THR A 44 4.67 57.94 -20.36
CA THR A 44 6.03 58.00 -21.01
C THR A 44 7.35 58.16 -20.21
N PRO A 45 8.52 57.73 -20.76
CA PRO A 45 9.46 56.80 -20.13
C PRO A 45 10.81 57.42 -19.71
N ASP A 46 11.58 56.72 -18.85
CA ASP A 46 13.06 56.76 -18.91
C ASP A 46 13.73 55.57 -18.19
N TYR A 47 14.94 55.28 -18.67
CA TYR A 47 15.93 54.23 -18.40
C TYR A 47 16.24 53.86 -16.94
N GLY A 48 16.65 52.58 -16.73
CA GLY A 48 17.74 52.28 -15.80
C GLY A 48 17.69 50.97 -14.99
N ASN A 49 18.30 49.92 -15.54
CA ASN A 49 19.11 48.87 -14.91
C ASN A 49 18.56 47.95 -13.79
N GLY A 50 18.52 46.64 -14.09
CA GLY A 50 18.70 45.57 -13.12
C GLY A 50 18.01 44.24 -13.46
N VAL A 51 18.41 43.54 -14.53
CA VAL A 51 17.86 42.22 -14.90
C VAL A 51 18.85 41.10 -14.53
N PRO A 52 18.46 40.09 -13.72
CA PRO A 52 19.17 38.81 -13.64
C PRO A 52 18.81 37.93 -14.85
N ALA A 53 19.81 37.20 -15.33
CA ALA A 53 19.86 36.46 -16.59
C ALA A 53 18.60 35.66 -16.98
N THR A 54 18.02 36.02 -18.14
CA THR A 54 17.00 35.28 -18.88
C THR A 54 17.60 34.05 -19.57
N ALA A 55 16.94 32.90 -19.48
CA ALA A 55 17.26 31.69 -20.21
C ALA A 55 17.04 31.86 -21.74
N PRO A 56 17.67 31.05 -22.62
CA PRO A 56 17.70 31.31 -24.06
C PRO A 56 16.33 31.15 -24.73
N ASP A 57 16.01 32.09 -25.61
CA ASP A 57 14.81 32.16 -26.44
C ASP A 57 14.54 30.88 -27.24
N GLN A 58 13.33 30.34 -27.07
CA GLN A 58 12.75 29.33 -27.95
C GLN A 58 11.60 29.98 -28.72
N PRO A 59 11.74 30.20 -30.05
CA PRO A 59 10.78 31.01 -30.80
C PRO A 59 9.52 30.19 -31.07
N GLY A 60 8.41 30.54 -30.40
CA GLY A 60 7.07 30.02 -30.70
C GLY A 60 6.25 29.55 -29.50
N GLY A 61 6.77 29.58 -28.28
CA GLY A 61 5.95 29.36 -27.08
C GLY A 61 5.28 30.65 -26.64
N MET A 62 3.95 30.71 -26.61
CA MET A 62 3.24 31.73 -25.85
C MET A 62 3.68 31.57 -24.39
N GLY A 63 4.51 32.48 -23.89
CA GLY A 63 4.90 32.52 -22.49
C GLY A 63 3.65 32.52 -21.64
N LEU A 64 3.62 31.66 -20.62
CA LEU A 64 2.50 31.60 -19.70
C LEU A 64 2.34 32.98 -19.04
N ALA A 65 1.10 33.43 -18.91
CA ALA A 65 0.85 34.64 -18.16
C ALA A 65 1.30 34.41 -16.70
N PRO A 66 1.83 35.43 -15.99
CA PRO A 66 2.36 35.28 -14.63
C PRO A 66 1.37 34.62 -13.66
N GLU A 67 0.08 34.84 -13.87
CA GLU A 67 -1.03 34.22 -13.16
C GLU A 67 -1.16 32.71 -13.42
N ASP A 68 -0.97 32.26 -14.66
CA ASP A 68 -1.04 30.85 -15.04
C ASP A 68 0.20 30.08 -14.55
N GLU A 69 1.36 30.74 -14.55
CA GLU A 69 2.60 30.18 -13.97
C GLU A 69 2.49 30.00 -12.45
N PHE A 70 1.86 30.95 -11.76
CA PHE A 70 1.55 30.84 -10.32
C PHE A 70 0.58 29.69 -10.04
N LEU A 71 -0.51 29.57 -10.81
CA LEU A 71 -1.49 28.49 -10.65
C LEU A 71 -0.89 27.10 -10.93
N LEU A 72 -0.01 26.99 -11.92
CA LEU A 72 0.71 25.75 -12.20
C LEU A 72 1.70 25.39 -11.09
N ASN A 73 2.40 26.38 -10.53
CA ASN A 73 3.30 26.15 -9.41
C ASN A 73 2.53 25.78 -8.13
N GLU A 74 1.39 26.41 -7.84
CA GLU A 74 0.50 25.98 -6.75
C GLU A 74 -0.03 24.56 -6.98
N ALA A 75 -0.50 24.24 -8.19
CA ALA A 75 -0.99 22.91 -8.52
C ALA A 75 0.12 21.85 -8.39
N ASP A 76 1.36 22.17 -8.76
CA ASP A 76 2.51 21.28 -8.63
C ASP A 76 2.98 21.15 -7.17
N VAL A 77 2.93 22.23 -6.38
CA VAL A 77 3.20 22.19 -4.93
C VAL A 77 2.14 21.38 -4.20
N HIS A 78 0.86 21.55 -4.54
CA HIS A 78 -0.23 20.72 -4.00
C HIS A 78 -0.11 19.27 -4.47
N ALA A 79 0.23 19.02 -5.73
CA ALA A 79 0.50 17.67 -6.23
C ALA A 79 1.69 17.04 -5.49
N LYS A 80 2.78 17.78 -5.23
CA LYS A 80 3.95 17.33 -4.46
C LYS A 80 3.65 17.14 -2.97
N ALA A 81 2.78 17.97 -2.38
CA ALA A 81 2.35 17.86 -1.00
C ALA A 81 1.41 16.66 -0.78
N VAL A 82 0.48 16.43 -1.72
CA VAL A 82 -0.35 15.20 -1.79
C VAL A 82 0.52 13.99 -2.11
N ALA A 83 1.56 14.16 -2.92
CA ALA A 83 2.52 13.12 -3.26
C ALA A 83 3.54 12.84 -2.16
N LYS A 84 3.56 13.58 -1.03
CA LYS A 84 4.37 13.18 0.13
C LYS A 84 3.75 11.88 0.65
N PRO A 85 4.37 10.71 0.40
CA PRO A 85 3.75 9.46 0.81
C PRO A 85 3.66 9.49 2.32
N MET A 86 2.46 9.31 2.87
CA MET A 86 2.30 9.07 4.31
C MET A 86 2.97 7.73 4.63
N ARG A 87 4.26 7.77 4.95
CA ARG A 87 5.03 6.59 5.33
C ARG A 87 4.62 6.22 6.74
N LEU A 88 3.96 5.07 6.90
CA LEU A 88 3.69 4.53 8.23
C LEU A 88 5.03 4.19 8.91
N GLY A 89 5.12 4.45 10.21
CA GLY A 89 6.25 4.02 11.02
C GLY A 89 6.35 2.49 11.03
N SER A 90 7.56 1.95 11.14
CA SER A 90 7.81 0.50 11.15
C SER A 90 7.02 -0.22 12.24
N LEU A 91 6.94 0.36 13.45
CA LEU A 91 6.16 -0.18 14.56
C LEU A 91 4.66 -0.27 14.23
N THR A 92 4.11 0.79 13.61
CA THR A 92 2.70 0.83 13.20
C THR A 92 2.41 -0.24 12.15
N VAL A 93 3.30 -0.41 11.17
CA VAL A 93 3.17 -1.46 10.15
C VAL A 93 3.23 -2.85 10.78
N MET A 94 4.16 -3.10 11.70
CA MET A 94 4.24 -4.40 12.41
C MET A 94 2.96 -4.70 13.20
N CYS A 95 2.43 -3.71 13.93
CA CYS A 95 1.18 -3.86 14.66
C CYS A 95 0.00 -4.17 13.72
N LEU A 96 -0.09 -3.48 12.58
CA LEU A 96 -1.14 -3.69 11.60
C LEU A 96 -1.08 -5.10 10.96
N ILE A 97 0.13 -5.59 10.68
CA ILE A 97 0.33 -6.95 10.17
C ILE A 97 -0.10 -7.98 11.21
N PHE A 98 0.36 -7.87 12.47
CA PHE A 98 -0.03 -8.82 13.52
C PHE A 98 -1.53 -8.82 13.80
N ASN A 99 -2.16 -7.64 13.82
CA ASN A 99 -3.61 -7.52 13.98
C ASN A 99 -4.37 -8.25 12.86
N ARG A 100 -3.87 -8.21 11.62
CA ARG A 100 -4.50 -8.88 10.49
C ARG A 100 -4.25 -10.40 10.46
N MET A 101 -3.09 -10.84 10.97
CA MET A 101 -2.66 -12.24 10.94
C MET A 101 -3.28 -13.08 12.06
N ILE A 102 -3.41 -12.53 13.27
CA ILE A 102 -3.98 -13.25 14.41
C ILE A 102 -5.50 -13.25 14.28
N GLY A 103 -6.06 -14.39 13.92
CA GLY A 103 -7.50 -14.61 13.79
C GLY A 103 -8.06 -15.61 14.81
N THR A 104 -9.35 -15.95 14.66
CA THR A 104 -10.09 -16.92 15.48
C THR A 104 -9.53 -18.35 15.41
N GLY A 105 -8.72 -18.65 14.39
CA GLY A 105 -8.08 -19.96 14.21
C GLY A 105 -7.23 -20.41 15.39
N ILE A 106 -6.67 -19.49 16.19
CA ILE A 106 -5.83 -19.85 17.34
C ILE A 106 -6.59 -20.65 18.41
N PHE A 107 -7.91 -20.49 18.51
CA PHE A 107 -8.73 -21.20 19.51
C PHE A 107 -9.27 -22.55 19.02
N ARG A 108 -9.30 -22.76 17.70
CA ARG A 108 -9.90 -23.95 17.07
C ARG A 108 -8.81 -24.91 16.56
N THR A 109 -7.85 -24.38 15.80
CA THR A 109 -6.86 -25.16 15.06
C THR A 109 -5.98 -26.01 15.96
N PRO A 110 -5.48 -25.56 17.14
CA PRO A 110 -4.65 -26.42 17.99
C PRO A 110 -5.38 -27.68 18.47
N ALA A 111 -6.67 -27.56 18.83
CA ALA A 111 -7.48 -28.70 19.25
C ALA A 111 -7.68 -29.69 18.10
N VAL A 112 -7.92 -29.19 16.88
CA VAL A 112 -8.07 -30.00 15.67
C VAL A 112 -6.76 -30.74 15.36
N VAL A 113 -5.62 -30.05 15.31
CA VAL A 113 -4.31 -30.66 15.04
C VAL A 113 -3.98 -31.75 16.07
N TYR A 114 -4.22 -31.47 17.36
CA TYR A 114 -4.01 -32.45 18.42
C TYR A 114 -4.95 -33.66 18.29
N SER A 115 -6.22 -33.45 17.92
CA SER A 115 -7.18 -34.54 17.73
C SER A 115 -6.79 -35.52 16.62
N TYR A 116 -6.11 -35.06 15.56
CA TYR A 116 -5.61 -35.92 14.50
C TYR A 116 -4.26 -36.58 14.85
N THR A 117 -3.44 -35.88 15.62
CA THR A 117 -2.06 -36.32 15.89
C THR A 117 -1.97 -37.22 17.12
N GLN A 118 -2.85 -37.03 18.11
CA GLN A 118 -2.88 -37.74 19.41
C GLN A 118 -1.52 -37.76 20.14
N SER A 119 -0.62 -36.83 19.81
CA SER A 119 0.72 -36.68 20.39
C SER A 119 1.10 -35.22 20.45
N ARG A 120 1.55 -34.77 21.63
CA ARG A 120 1.94 -33.37 21.88
C ARG A 120 3.12 -32.95 21.01
N ASP A 121 4.12 -33.81 20.91
CA ASP A 121 5.41 -33.47 20.31
C ASP A 121 5.29 -33.40 18.79
N ILE A 122 4.53 -34.34 18.19
CA ILE A 122 4.22 -34.31 16.76
C ILE A 122 3.32 -33.10 16.43
N SER A 123 2.38 -32.74 17.32
CA SER A 123 1.53 -31.55 17.12
C SER A 123 2.37 -30.26 17.08
N MET A 124 3.38 -30.14 17.96
CA MET A 124 4.30 -29.00 17.95
C MET A 124 5.22 -29.00 16.72
N ALA A 125 5.65 -30.17 16.25
CA ALA A 125 6.42 -30.29 15.01
C ALA A 125 5.64 -29.77 13.79
N TRP A 126 4.34 -30.08 13.69
CA TRP A 126 3.46 -29.55 12.63
C TRP A 126 3.36 -28.03 12.63
N TRP A 127 3.27 -27.41 13.82
CA TRP A 127 3.30 -25.95 13.94
C TRP A 127 4.65 -25.37 13.51
N GLY A 128 5.76 -26.02 13.86
CA GLY A 128 7.10 -25.65 13.40
C GLY A 128 7.23 -25.68 11.87
N LEU A 129 6.74 -26.75 11.22
CA LEU A 129 6.70 -26.85 9.76
C LEU A 129 5.81 -25.77 9.13
N GLY A 130 4.67 -25.46 9.76
CA GLY A 130 3.80 -24.35 9.38
C GLY A 130 4.54 -23.00 9.44
N ALA A 131 5.31 -22.75 10.50
CA ALA A 131 6.10 -21.52 10.63
C ALA A 131 7.18 -21.39 9.54
N ILE A 132 7.91 -22.48 9.24
CA ILE A 132 8.94 -22.49 8.20
C ILE A 132 8.32 -22.23 6.82
N SER A 133 7.22 -22.92 6.49
CA SER A 133 6.51 -22.71 5.23
C SER A 133 5.92 -21.29 5.11
N ALA A 134 5.43 -20.72 6.20
CA ALA A 134 4.96 -19.33 6.24
C ALA A 134 6.10 -18.33 5.99
N ILE A 135 7.27 -18.52 6.61
CA ILE A 135 8.45 -17.66 6.37
C ILE A 135 8.88 -17.76 4.90
N ALA A 136 8.97 -18.97 4.35
CA ALA A 136 9.30 -19.17 2.94
C ALA A 136 8.29 -18.45 2.02
N GLY A 137 7.00 -18.55 2.32
CA GLY A 137 5.95 -17.80 1.61
C GLY A 137 6.17 -16.29 1.70
N ILE A 138 6.36 -15.75 2.91
CA ILE A 138 6.58 -14.30 3.13
C ILE A 138 7.80 -13.81 2.34
N LEU A 139 8.90 -14.57 2.31
CA LEU A 139 10.09 -14.21 1.53
C LEU A 139 9.77 -14.12 0.03
N VAL A 140 9.06 -15.09 -0.54
CA VAL A 140 8.62 -15.05 -1.94
C VAL A 140 7.71 -13.85 -2.21
N TYR A 141 6.76 -13.58 -1.32
CA TYR A 141 5.87 -12.42 -1.46
C TYR A 141 6.60 -11.07 -1.30
N MET A 142 7.64 -10.99 -0.47
CA MET A 142 8.47 -9.80 -0.35
C MET A 142 9.24 -9.54 -1.64
N GLU A 143 9.85 -10.57 -2.23
CA GLU A 143 10.53 -10.44 -3.52
C GLU A 143 9.57 -10.00 -4.63
N LEU A 144 8.39 -10.61 -4.70
CA LEU A 144 7.35 -10.25 -5.67
C LEU A 144 6.84 -8.81 -5.46
N GLY A 145 6.63 -8.41 -4.20
CA GLY A 145 6.12 -7.08 -3.86
C GLY A 145 7.13 -5.95 -4.08
N LEU A 146 8.43 -6.23 -3.97
CA LEU A 146 9.49 -5.26 -4.21
C LEU A 146 9.89 -5.18 -5.69
N THR A 147 9.77 -6.30 -6.41
CA THR A 147 10.24 -6.41 -7.80
C THR A 147 9.12 -6.11 -8.81
N ILE A 148 7.90 -6.61 -8.60
CA ILE A 148 6.84 -6.59 -9.62
C ILE A 148 5.77 -5.53 -9.29
N PRO A 149 5.27 -4.75 -10.28
CA PRO A 149 5.63 -4.71 -11.69
C PRO A 149 6.78 -3.74 -12.01
N ILE A 150 7.75 -4.21 -12.79
CA ILE A 150 8.82 -3.38 -13.36
C ILE A 150 8.28 -2.65 -14.59
N TYR A 151 8.42 -1.33 -14.59
CA TYR A 151 8.20 -0.50 -15.78
C TYR A 151 9.48 0.26 -16.12
N ARG A 152 9.73 0.44 -17.42
CA ARG A 152 10.81 1.28 -17.92
C ARG A 152 10.29 2.71 -18.08
N ILE A 153 10.70 3.61 -17.21
CA ILE A 153 10.40 5.04 -17.28
C ILE A 153 11.73 5.76 -17.54
N GLY A 154 11.84 6.45 -18.68
CA GLY A 154 13.08 7.18 -19.02
C GLY A 154 14.33 6.31 -19.18
N GLY A 155 14.18 5.02 -19.53
CA GLY A 155 15.30 4.08 -19.70
C GLY A 155 15.78 3.40 -18.40
N ILE A 156 15.21 3.74 -17.25
CA ILE A 156 15.51 3.12 -15.96
C ILE A 156 14.37 2.15 -15.59
N GLU A 157 14.73 0.94 -15.16
CA GLU A 157 13.78 -0.03 -14.63
C GLU A 157 13.44 0.32 -13.18
N VAL A 158 12.17 0.63 -12.93
CA VAL A 158 11.66 1.00 -11.60
C VAL A 158 10.48 0.10 -11.25
N SER A 159 10.46 -0.43 -10.02
CA SER A 159 9.29 -1.15 -9.51
C SER A 159 8.20 -0.16 -9.10
N VAL A 160 7.01 -0.34 -9.67
CA VAL A 160 5.88 0.57 -9.44
C VAL A 160 4.77 -0.20 -8.72
N PRO A 161 4.68 -0.14 -7.37
CA PRO A 161 3.65 -0.85 -6.63
C PRO A 161 2.25 -0.38 -7.05
N ARG A 162 1.34 -1.33 -7.23
CA ARG A 162 -0.05 -1.08 -7.67
C ARG A 162 -1.04 -1.64 -6.66
N SER A 163 -2.13 -0.92 -6.43
CA SER A 163 -3.29 -1.44 -5.69
C SER A 163 -3.89 -2.64 -6.42
N GLY A 164 -4.22 -3.71 -5.68
CA GLY A 164 -4.74 -4.96 -6.25
C GLY A 164 -4.02 -6.23 -5.79
N GLY A 165 -2.93 -6.09 -5.02
CA GLY A 165 -2.24 -7.20 -4.37
C GLY A 165 -1.80 -8.28 -5.36
N GLU A 166 -2.12 -9.53 -5.04
CA GLU A 166 -1.66 -10.73 -5.75
C GLU A 166 -2.10 -10.77 -7.21
N LEU A 167 -3.27 -10.19 -7.52
CA LEU A 167 -3.78 -10.15 -8.88
C LEU A 167 -2.83 -9.38 -9.82
N ASN A 168 -2.13 -8.37 -9.32
CA ASN A 168 -1.18 -7.60 -10.13
C ASN A 168 0.06 -8.43 -10.46
N TYR A 169 0.56 -9.22 -9.52
CA TYR A 169 1.69 -10.12 -9.76
C TYR A 169 1.32 -11.18 -10.79
N LEU A 170 0.14 -11.77 -10.65
CA LEU A 170 -0.32 -12.85 -11.52
C LEU A 170 -0.59 -12.34 -12.95
N LYS A 171 -1.15 -11.14 -13.11
CA LYS A 171 -1.31 -10.50 -14.44
C LYS A 171 0.02 -10.15 -15.09
N HIS A 172 1.04 -9.81 -14.29
CA HIS A 172 2.36 -9.49 -14.80
C HIS A 172 3.10 -10.74 -15.31
N ILE A 173 3.02 -11.85 -14.56
CA ILE A 173 3.67 -13.13 -14.89
C ILE A 173 2.91 -13.85 -16.02
N PHE A 174 1.59 -13.98 -15.89
CA PHE A 174 0.72 -14.68 -16.85
C PHE A 174 -0.02 -13.68 -17.73
N ARG A 175 0.67 -13.19 -18.77
CA ARG A 175 0.13 -12.18 -19.71
C ARG A 175 -0.87 -12.73 -20.72
N LYS A 176 -0.87 -14.06 -20.97
CA LYS A 176 -1.77 -14.72 -21.93
C LYS A 176 -2.25 -16.05 -21.35
N PRO A 177 -3.52 -16.46 -21.63
CA PRO A 177 -4.56 -15.73 -22.35
C PRO A 177 -5.17 -14.57 -21.53
N ALA A 178 -5.71 -13.56 -22.22
CA ALA A 178 -6.30 -12.39 -21.57
C ALA A 178 -7.47 -12.79 -20.65
N PHE A 179 -7.57 -12.15 -19.50
CA PHE A 179 -8.61 -12.36 -18.46
C PHE A 179 -8.62 -13.70 -17.73
N PHE A 180 -8.05 -14.78 -18.28
CA PHE A 180 -8.04 -16.10 -17.64
C PHE A 180 -7.50 -16.07 -16.21
N THR A 181 -6.35 -15.45 -16.01
CA THR A 181 -5.72 -15.26 -14.71
C THR A 181 -6.63 -14.55 -13.71
N THR A 182 -7.40 -13.56 -14.17
CA THR A 182 -8.33 -12.81 -13.32
C THR A 182 -9.56 -13.64 -12.99
N CYS A 183 -10.08 -14.40 -13.96
CA CYS A 183 -11.21 -15.31 -13.74
C CYS A 183 -10.84 -16.41 -12.75
N VAL A 184 -9.69 -17.07 -12.92
CA VAL A 184 -9.22 -18.13 -12.01
C VAL A 184 -9.00 -17.57 -10.60
N PHE A 185 -8.34 -16.41 -10.48
CA PHE A 185 -8.14 -15.75 -9.20
C PHE A 185 -9.48 -15.37 -8.53
N GLY A 186 -10.43 -14.81 -9.30
CA GLY A 186 -11.75 -14.46 -8.81
C GLY A 186 -12.57 -15.67 -8.35
N ILE A 187 -12.55 -16.76 -9.12
CA ILE A 187 -13.21 -18.02 -8.76
C ILE A 187 -12.61 -18.58 -7.47
N ALA A 188 -11.28 -18.64 -7.38
CA ALA A 188 -10.60 -19.08 -6.16
C ALA A 188 -10.97 -18.20 -4.97
N PHE A 189 -11.00 -16.87 -5.14
CA PHE A 189 -11.36 -15.93 -4.08
C PHE A 189 -12.82 -16.11 -3.59
N ILE A 190 -13.76 -16.35 -4.51
CA ILE A 190 -15.17 -16.58 -4.17
C ILE A 190 -15.34 -17.92 -3.44
N LEU A 191 -14.72 -18.98 -3.96
CA LEU A 191 -14.88 -20.34 -3.40
C LEU A 191 -14.14 -20.51 -2.07
N LEU A 192 -12.94 -19.93 -1.95
CA LEU A 192 -12.10 -20.03 -0.75
C LEU A 192 -12.29 -18.82 0.19
N GLY A 193 -13.33 -18.02 -0.03
CA GLY A 193 -13.62 -16.83 0.77
C GLY A 193 -13.73 -17.14 2.27
N HIS A 194 -12.92 -16.46 3.08
CA HIS A 194 -12.81 -16.73 4.51
C HIS A 194 -14.01 -16.24 5.34
N VAL A 195 -14.90 -15.41 4.76
CA VAL A 195 -15.99 -14.76 5.50
C VAL A 195 -16.99 -15.77 6.05
N ALA A 196 -17.36 -16.79 5.27
CA ALA A 196 -18.27 -17.84 5.70
C ALA A 196 -17.70 -18.63 6.88
N MET A 197 -16.41 -18.95 6.84
CA MET A 197 -15.72 -19.67 7.91
C MET A 197 -15.73 -18.90 9.23
N ASN A 198 -15.50 -17.58 9.17
CA ASN A 198 -15.58 -16.71 10.36
C ASN A 198 -16.98 -16.69 10.98
N ALA A 199 -18.02 -16.58 10.15
CA ALA A 199 -19.40 -16.56 10.62
C ALA A 199 -19.82 -17.91 11.24
N ILE A 200 -19.41 -19.03 10.63
CA ILE A 200 -19.64 -20.38 11.18
C ILE A 200 -18.92 -20.54 12.52
N ALA A 201 -17.64 -20.14 12.60
CA ALA A 201 -16.88 -20.26 13.85
C ALA A 201 -17.53 -19.50 15.01
N PHE A 202 -18.05 -18.30 14.74
CA PHE A 202 -18.84 -17.51 15.69
C PHE A 202 -20.14 -18.23 16.08
N ALA A 203 -20.92 -18.69 15.10
CA ALA A 203 -22.18 -19.38 15.34
C ALA A 203 -22.01 -20.66 16.17
N THR A 204 -20.97 -21.45 15.88
CA THR A 204 -20.62 -22.63 16.68
C THR A 204 -20.26 -22.24 18.12
N SER A 205 -19.50 -21.17 18.33
CA SER A 205 -19.18 -20.68 19.69
C SER A 205 -20.42 -20.20 20.44
N VAL A 206 -21.38 -19.54 19.77
CA VAL A 206 -22.65 -19.15 20.37
C VAL A 206 -23.48 -20.39 20.77
N MET A 207 -23.52 -21.40 19.90
CA MET A 207 -24.21 -22.65 20.18
C MET A 207 -23.57 -23.45 21.32
N GLU A 208 -22.24 -23.50 21.38
CA GLU A 208 -21.48 -24.04 22.52
C GLU A 208 -21.83 -23.30 23.82
N ALA A 209 -21.81 -21.96 23.79
CA ALA A 209 -22.11 -21.13 24.95
C ALA A 209 -23.58 -21.26 25.44
N SER A 210 -24.51 -21.52 24.53
CA SER A 210 -25.93 -21.75 24.86
C SER A 210 -26.21 -23.12 25.49
N GLY A 211 -25.24 -24.05 25.43
CA GLY A 211 -25.41 -25.43 25.86
C GLY A 211 -26.29 -26.29 24.93
N GLN A 212 -26.72 -25.77 23.77
CA GLN A 212 -27.62 -26.44 22.83
C GLN A 212 -26.91 -27.09 21.63
N ILE A 213 -25.59 -27.27 21.69
CA ILE A 213 -24.83 -27.85 20.56
C ILE A 213 -25.24 -29.29 20.21
N ASN A 214 -25.78 -30.04 21.17
CA ASN A 214 -26.25 -31.42 20.99
C ASN A 214 -27.73 -31.53 20.56
N HIS A 215 -28.40 -30.41 20.28
CA HIS A 215 -29.79 -30.43 19.83
C HIS A 215 -29.91 -31.13 18.47
N PRO A 216 -30.99 -31.90 18.18
CA PRO A 216 -31.16 -32.62 16.90
C PRO A 216 -31.04 -31.75 15.62
N HIS A 217 -31.22 -30.44 15.76
CA HIS A 217 -31.16 -29.46 14.68
C HIS A 217 -30.00 -28.45 14.84
N SER A 218 -28.99 -28.74 15.66
CA SER A 218 -27.90 -27.80 15.96
C SER A 218 -27.16 -27.32 14.71
N GLU A 219 -26.90 -28.20 13.75
CA GLU A 219 -26.29 -27.85 12.46
C GLU A 219 -27.10 -26.81 11.66
N ALA A 220 -28.42 -26.97 11.62
CA ALA A 220 -29.30 -26.03 10.94
C ALA A 220 -29.31 -24.67 11.66
N VAL A 221 -29.30 -24.69 12.99
CA VAL A 221 -29.23 -23.47 13.81
C VAL A 221 -27.89 -22.75 13.64
N ILE A 222 -26.76 -23.46 13.65
CA ILE A 222 -25.42 -22.89 13.41
C ILE A 222 -25.39 -22.19 12.05
N ARG A 223 -25.90 -22.84 11.00
CA ARG A 223 -25.95 -22.24 9.65
C ARG A 223 -26.86 -21.02 9.60
N GLY A 224 -28.04 -21.08 10.24
CA GLY A 224 -28.97 -19.95 10.33
C GLY A 224 -28.34 -18.76 11.04
N VAL A 225 -27.72 -18.97 12.21
CA VAL A 225 -27.02 -17.93 12.97
C VAL A 225 -25.87 -17.36 12.15
N ALA A 226 -25.07 -18.19 11.48
CA ALA A 226 -23.97 -17.72 10.64
C ALA A 226 -24.45 -16.81 9.50
N ILE A 227 -25.55 -17.18 8.82
CA ILE A 227 -26.15 -16.35 7.76
C ILE A 227 -26.66 -15.03 8.34
N CYS A 228 -27.36 -15.05 9.47
CA CYS A 228 -27.83 -13.85 10.15
C CYS A 228 -26.67 -12.93 10.56
N THR A 229 -25.58 -13.47 11.10
CA THR A 229 -24.39 -12.70 11.47
C THR A 229 -23.73 -12.07 10.24
N ALA A 230 -23.57 -12.81 9.15
CA ALA A 230 -23.01 -12.28 7.91
C ALA A 230 -23.89 -11.16 7.34
N PHE A 231 -25.20 -11.37 7.30
CA PHE A 231 -26.16 -10.36 6.84
C PHE A 231 -26.12 -9.10 7.71
N ALA A 232 -26.13 -9.25 9.04
CA ALA A 232 -26.07 -8.13 9.97
C ALA A 232 -24.77 -7.32 9.78
N ALA A 233 -23.62 -7.99 9.63
CA ALA A 233 -22.36 -7.31 9.36
C ALA A 233 -22.39 -6.51 8.04
N CYS A 234 -22.91 -7.12 6.96
CA CYS A 234 -23.09 -6.44 5.67
C CYS A 234 -24.08 -5.26 5.77
N PHE A 235 -25.17 -5.44 6.50
CA PHE A 235 -26.20 -4.43 6.70
C PHE A 235 -25.65 -3.23 7.46
N ILE A 236 -24.99 -3.45 8.60
CA ILE A 236 -24.36 -2.38 9.40
C ILE A 236 -23.33 -1.63 8.55
N HIS A 237 -22.48 -2.35 7.81
CA HIS A 237 -21.51 -1.71 6.94
C HIS A 237 -22.17 -0.90 5.81
N GLY A 238 -23.30 -1.37 5.28
CA GLY A 238 -24.06 -0.68 4.24
C GLY A 238 -24.79 0.58 4.74
N VAL A 239 -25.30 0.56 5.97
CA VAL A 239 -26.03 1.67 6.58
C VAL A 239 -25.09 2.75 7.14
N TRP A 240 -23.87 2.38 7.54
CA TRP A 240 -22.91 3.30 8.14
C TRP A 240 -21.92 3.94 7.12
N ARG A 241 -22.24 3.87 5.82
CA ARG A 241 -21.57 4.68 4.79
C ARG A 241 -22.29 5.99 4.58
#